data_AF-A0A3Q9WT61-F1
#
_entry.id   AF-A0A3Q9WT61-F1
#
_cell.length_a   1.000
_cell.length_b   1.000
_cell.length_c   1.000
_cell.angle_alpha   90.00
_cell.angle_beta   90.00
_cell.angle_gamma   90.00
#
_symmetry.space_group_name_H-M   'P 1'
#
loop_
_entity.id
_entity.type
_entity.pdbx_description
1 polymer ?
#
loop_
_entity_poly.entity_id
_entity_poly.type
_entity_poly.pdbx_seq_one_letter_code
_entity_poly.pdbx_strand_id
1 'polypeptide(L)' 'MDEVPYLDPVLTEKSTHILKKNQYILNVDSKSNKTKIKNWIELFFNVRVIAINSY' A
#
# COMPACT_ATOMS: atom_id res chain seq x y z
N MET A 1 -13.38 -11.71 10.81
CA MET A 1 -13.21 -11.91 9.36
C MET A 1 -12.45 -10.68 8.91
N ASP A 2 -11.12 -10.78 8.87
CA ASP A 2 -10.26 -9.64 8.57
C ASP A 2 -10.61 -9.12 7.19
N GLU A 3 -11.18 -7.91 7.14
CA GLU A 3 -11.47 -7.20 5.90
C GLU A 3 -10.16 -7.08 5.13
N VAL A 4 -9.97 -7.91 4.11
CA VAL A 4 -8.81 -7.81 3.23
C VAL A 4 -8.94 -6.47 2.51
N PRO A 5 -8.04 -5.50 2.75
CA PRO A 5 -8.07 -4.25 2.03
C PRO A 5 -7.81 -4.58 0.56
N TYR A 6 -8.74 -4.17 -0.31
CA TYR A 6 -8.52 -4.25 -1.75
C TYR A 6 -7.31 -3.40 -2.10
N LEU A 7 -6.23 -4.05 -2.54
CA LEU A 7 -4.96 -3.42 -2.90
C LEU A 7 -4.68 -3.72 -4.36
N ASP A 8 -4.87 -2.71 -5.21
CA ASP A 8 -4.61 -2.82 -6.64
C ASP A 8 -3.36 -1.99 -6.99
N PRO A 9 -2.25 -2.62 -7.43
CA PRO A 9 -1.03 -1.90 -7.74
C PRO A 9 -1.19 -1.06 -9.00
N VAL A 10 -0.85 0.22 -8.90
CA VAL A 10 -0.92 1.13 -10.05
C VAL A 10 0.29 0.89 -10.94
N LEU A 11 0.08 0.32 -12.13
CA LEU A 11 1.14 0.05 -13.11
C LEU A 11 1.22 1.17 -14.14
N THR A 12 2.14 2.10 -13.92
CA THR A 12 2.47 3.22 -14.81
C THR A 12 3.97 3.45 -14.86
N GLU A 13 4.48 4.17 -15.86
CA GLU A 13 5.91 4.50 -15.95
C GLU A 13 6.43 5.24 -14.69
N LYS A 14 5.58 6.11 -14.13
CA LYS A 14 5.82 6.80 -12.85
C LYS A 14 5.95 5.82 -11.67
N SER A 15 5.07 4.82 -11.60
CA SER A 15 5.14 3.79 -10.56
C SER A 15 6.44 2.99 -10.63
N THR A 16 6.91 2.66 -11.83
CA THR A 16 8.18 1.93 -12.04
C THR A 16 9.38 2.75 -11.57
N HIS A 17 9.36 4.07 -11.79
CA HIS A 17 10.41 4.95 -11.29
C HIS A 17 10.45 5.00 -9.75
N ILE A 18 9.28 5.03 -9.12
CA ILE A 18 9.13 5.08 -7.65
C ILE A 18 9.46 3.73 -7.02
N LEU A 19 9.16 2.63 -7.71
CA LEU A 19 9.53 1.27 -7.32
C LEU A 19 11.05 1.10 -7.15
N LYS A 20 11.85 1.73 -8.01
CA LYS A 20 13.32 1.76 -7.88
C LYS A 20 13.81 2.37 -6.55
N LYS A 21 12.95 3.14 -5.88
CA LYS A 21 13.21 3.75 -4.55
C LYS A 21 12.55 2.97 -3.41
N ASN A 22 12.14 1.72 -3.64
CA ASN A 22 11.39 0.87 -2.71
C ASN A 22 10.08 1.49 -2.22
N GLN A 23 9.43 2.28 -3.07
CA GLN A 23 8.13 2.87 -2.81
C GLN A 23 7.10 2.26 -3.76
N TYR A 24 5.89 2.06 -3.25
CA TYR A 24 4.81 1.39 -3.97
C TYR A 24 3.58 2.29 -4.01
N ILE A 25 2.85 2.25 -5.13
CA ILE A 25 1.59 2.98 -5.30
C ILE A 25 0.48 1.93 -5.44
N LEU A 26 -0.48 1.97 -4.52
CA LEU A 26 -1.59 1.04 -4.44
C LEU A 26 -2.89 1.84 -4.38
N ASN A 27 -3.87 1.43 -5.19
CA ASN A 27 -5.25 1.86 -5.03
C ASN A 27 -5.87 1.07 -3.87
N VAL A 28 -6.57 1.78 -3.00
CA VAL A 28 -7.28 1.23 -1.85
C VAL A 28 -8.72 1.72 -1.84
N ASP A 29 -9.61 0.97 -1.17
CA ASP A 29 -10.97 1.46 -0.92
C ASP A 29 -10.91 2.76 -0.11
N SER A 30 -11.67 3.78 -0.52
CA SER A 30 -11.70 5.10 0.13
C SER A 30 -12.19 5.06 1.57
N LYS A 31 -12.89 4.00 1.98
CA LYS A 31 -13.32 3.76 3.36
C LYS A 31 -12.21 3.20 4.25
N SER A 32 -11.07 2.83 3.68
CA SER A 32 -9.95 2.21 4.40
C SER A 32 -9.13 3.23 5.18
N ASN A 33 -8.83 2.91 6.44
CA ASN A 33 -7.97 3.75 7.28
C ASN A 33 -6.47 3.44 7.05
N LYS A 34 -5.62 4.47 7.05
CA LYS A 34 -4.16 4.36 6.83
C LYS A 34 -3.50 3.38 7.82
N THR A 35 -3.93 3.38 9.08
CA THR A 35 -3.40 2.48 10.12
C THR A 35 -3.75 1.02 9.84
N LYS A 36 -4.97 0.74 9.36
CA LYS A 36 -5.40 -0.63 9.00
C LYS A 36 -4.56 -1.14 7.83
N ILE A 37 -4.40 -0.33 6.78
CA ILE A 37 -3.61 -0.68 5.59
C ILE A 37 -2.15 -0.94 5.98
N LYS A 38 -1.57 -0.10 6.83
CA LYS A 38 -0.21 -0.28 7.34
C LYS A 38 -0.04 -1.64 7.99
N ASN A 39 -0.87 -1.94 9.00
CA ASN A 39 -0.77 -3.19 9.75
C ASN A 39 -0.97 -4.40 8.83
N TRP A 40 -1.91 -4.32 7.89
CA TRP A 40 -2.17 -5.42 6.95
C TRP A 40 -0.96 -5.68 6.03
N ILE A 41 -0.35 -4.63 5.47
CA ILE A 41 0.85 -4.75 4.61
C ILE A 41 2.03 -5.31 5.41
N GLU A 42 2.24 -4.82 6.63
CA GLU A 42 3.33 -5.28 7.48
C GLU A 42 3.19 -6.76 7.84
N LEU A 43 1.96 -7.22 8.16
CA LEU A 43 1.68 -8.62 8.49
C LEU A 43 1.71 -9.55 7.26
N PHE A 44 1.08 -9.15 6.16
CA PHE A 44 0.93 -10.00 4.98
C PHE A 44 2.24 -10.20 4.22
N PHE A 45 3.00 -9.12 4.05
CA PHE A 45 4.29 -9.17 3.33
C PHE A 45 5.49 -9.36 4.26
N ASN A 46 5.27 -9.37 5.58
CA ASN A 46 6.32 -9.44 6.60
C ASN A 46 7.40 -8.35 6.41
N VAL A 47 6.95 -7.12 6.16
CA VAL A 47 7.80 -5.94 5.93
C VAL A 47 7.53 -4.87 6.99
N ARG A 48 8.41 -3.86 7.08
CA ARG A 48 8.20 -2.68 7.91
C ARG A 48 7.89 -1.46 7.04
N VAL A 49 6.74 -0.84 7.26
CA VAL A 49 6.33 0.36 6.52
C VAL A 49 6.75 1.61 7.28
N ILE A 50 7.60 2.42 6.65
CA ILE A 50 8.17 3.62 7.27
C ILE A 50 7.13 4.74 7.32
N ALA A 51 6.44 5.00 6.20
CA ALA A 51 5.43 6.03 6.06
C ALA A 51 4.42 5.63 4.99
N ILE A 52 3.17 6.11 5.12
CA ILE A 52 2.12 5.97 4.13
C ILE A 52 1.57 7.36 3.81
N ASN A 53 1.55 7.69 2.53
CA ASN A 53 0.90 8.88 2.02
C ASN A 53 -0.36 8.46 1.26
N SER A 54 -1.47 9.19 1.43
CA SER A 54 -2.62 9.10 0.54
C SER A 54 -3.00 10.51 0.11
N TYR A 55 -3.51 10.60 -1.10
CA TYR A 55 -4.26 11.75 -1.58
C TYR A 55 -5.73 11.61 -1.18
#